data_AF-D7FP60-F1
#
_entry.id   AF-D7FP60-F1
#
_cell.length_a   1.000
_cell.length_b   1.000
_cell.length_c   1.000
_cell.angle_alpha   90.00
_cell.angle_beta   90.00
_cell.angle_gamma   90.00
#
_symmetry.space_group_name_H-M   'P 1'
#
loop_
_entity.id
_entity.type
_entity.pdbx_description
1 polymer ?
#
loop_
_entity_poly.entity_id
_entity_poly.type
_entity_poly.pdbx_seq_one_letter_code
_entity_poly.pdbx_strand_id
1 'polypeptide(L)' 'MGAFYAKLSNRSFSDFDAAYSSVQRWYGGVNIFTKKFVLVPVVEDLHWSLSCLCNLDQLQTRVGECG' A
#
# COMPACT_ATOMS: atom_id res chain seq x y z
N MET A 1 16.25 -22.49 -3.48
CA MET A 1 15.33 -21.87 -2.49
C MET A 1 15.71 -20.40 -2.36
N GLY A 2 14.85 -19.53 -2.88
CA GLY A 2 14.74 -18.06 -2.74
C GLY A 2 15.95 -17.19 -2.34
N ALA A 3 16.65 -16.62 -3.32
CA ALA A 3 17.45 -15.39 -3.12
C ALA A 3 16.60 -14.10 -3.19
N PHE A 4 15.33 -14.23 -3.60
CA PHE A 4 14.39 -13.13 -3.78
C PHE A 4 13.56 -12.87 -2.51
N TYR A 5 12.99 -13.92 -1.89
CA TYR A 5 12.32 -13.81 -0.58
C TYR A 5 13.25 -13.25 0.49
N ALA A 6 14.53 -13.64 0.47
CA ALA A 6 15.55 -13.08 1.35
C ALA A 6 15.77 -11.57 1.14
N LYS A 7 15.50 -11.00 -0.04
CA LYS A 7 15.64 -9.55 -0.29
C LYS A 7 14.39 -8.77 0.08
N LEU A 8 13.21 -9.37 -0.01
CA LEU A 8 11.96 -8.76 0.48
C LEU A 8 11.86 -8.86 2.01
N SER A 9 12.31 -9.96 2.61
CA SER A 9 12.35 -10.13 4.07
C SER A 9 13.48 -9.35 4.75
N ASN A 10 14.49 -8.91 4.00
CA ASN A 10 15.67 -8.19 4.52
C ASN A 10 15.63 -6.69 4.24
N ARG A 11 14.53 -6.16 3.68
CA ARG A 11 14.21 -4.74 3.89
C ARG A 11 13.54 -4.65 5.24
N SER A 12 14.22 -4.03 6.20
CA SER A 12 13.55 -3.67 7.43
C SER A 12 12.33 -2.84 7.07
N PHE A 13 11.19 -3.22 7.61
CA PHE A 13 9.95 -2.42 7.64
C PHE A 13 10.15 -1.03 8.28
N SER A 14 11.39 -0.65 8.62
CA SER A 14 11.77 0.57 9.32
C SER A 14 11.69 1.83 8.46
N ASP A 15 11.69 1.72 7.12
CA ASP A 15 11.66 2.87 6.21
C ASP A 15 10.36 2.93 5.39
N PHE A 16 9.22 3.00 6.10
CA PHE A 16 7.92 3.29 5.50
C PHE A 16 7.94 4.56 4.65
N ASP A 17 8.74 5.56 5.02
CA ASP A 17 8.87 6.82 4.28
C ASP A 17 9.48 6.63 2.89
N ALA A 18 10.50 5.77 2.74
CA ALA A 18 11.10 5.47 1.45
C ALA A 18 10.12 4.68 0.55
N ALA A 19 9.39 3.73 1.15
CA ALA A 19 8.36 2.97 0.45
C ALA A 19 7.22 3.89 -0.03
N TYR A 20 6.68 4.73 0.86
CA TYR A 20 5.66 5.71 0.53
C TYR A 20 6.15 6.69 -0.55
N SER A 21 7.38 7.18 -0.42
CA SER A 21 7.96 8.14 -1.35
C SER A 21 8.06 7.62 -2.79
N SER A 22 8.24 6.30 -2.96
CA SER A 22 8.30 5.66 -4.27
C SER A 22 6.93 5.59 -4.97
N VAL A 23 5.86 5.47 -4.20
CA VAL A 23 4.48 5.29 -4.72
C VAL A 23 3.64 6.57 -4.64
N GLN A 24 4.11 7.61 -3.96
CA GLN A 24 3.33 8.84 -3.75
C GLN A 24 2.91 9.53 -5.06
N ARG A 25 3.72 9.40 -6.11
CA ARG A 25 3.41 10.01 -7.41
C ARG A 25 2.28 9.28 -8.14
N TRP A 26 1.99 8.04 -7.76
CA TRP A 26 1.02 7.19 -8.48
C TRP A 26 -0.42 7.58 -8.19
N TYR A 27 -0.69 8.17 -7.03
CA TYR A 27 -2.03 8.66 -6.73
C TYR A 27 -2.33 10.02 -7.38
N GLY A 28 -1.35 10.72 -7.98
CA GLY A 28 -1.58 11.78 -8.98
C GLY A 28 -2.65 12.84 -8.68
N GLY A 29 -2.86 13.21 -7.40
CA GLY A 29 -3.93 14.14 -6.97
C GLY A 29 -5.30 13.50 -6.75
N VAL A 30 -5.45 12.20 -6.92
CA VAL A 30 -6.62 11.40 -6.59
C VAL A 30 -6.58 11.05 -5.10
N ASN A 31 -7.64 11.44 -4.38
CA ASN A 31 -7.83 11.01 -3.00
C ASN A 31 -8.39 9.58 -2.95
N ILE A 32 -7.54 8.61 -2.62
CA ILE A 32 -7.92 7.19 -2.52
C ILE A 32 -8.90 6.88 -1.39
N PHE A 33 -8.95 7.71 -0.34
CA PHE A 33 -9.88 7.52 0.78
C PHE A 33 -11.33 7.82 0.43
N THR A 34 -11.58 8.50 -0.69
CA THR A 34 -12.95 8.70 -1.21
C THR A 34 -13.49 7.50 -1.99
N LYS A 35 -12.64 6.50 -2.26
CA LYS A 35 -13.00 5.35 -3.09
C LYS A 35 -13.50 4.21 -2.21
N LYS A 36 -14.58 3.55 -2.67
CA LYS A 36 -15.13 2.37 -1.99
C LYS A 36 -14.19 1.17 -2.05
N PHE A 37 -13.45 1.05 -3.15
CA PHE A 37 -12.45 0.01 -3.37
C PHE A 37 -11.21 0.61 -4.01
N VAL A 38 -10.04 0.17 -3.56
CA VAL A 38 -8.75 0.41 -4.23
C VAL A 38 -8.13 -0.95 -4.53
N LEU A 39 -7.95 -1.22 -5.81
CA LEU A 39 -7.39 -2.47 -6.31
C LEU A 39 -5.90 -2.29 -6.56
N VAL A 40 -5.08 -3.11 -5.91
CA VAL A 40 -3.63 -3.10 -6.05
C VAL A 40 -3.20 -4.47 -6.60
N PRO A 41 -2.89 -4.56 -7.91
CA PRO A 41 -2.31 -5.78 -8.44
C PRO A 41 -0.89 -5.94 -7.87
N VAL A 42 -0.57 -7.16 -7.44
CA VAL A 42 0.75 -7.52 -6.91
C VAL A 42 1.33 -8.60 -7.80
N VAL A 43 2.52 -8.32 -8.32
CA VAL A 43 3.29 -9.24 -9.14
C VAL A 43 4.55 -9.61 -8.38
N GLU A 44 4.68 -10.89 -8.08
CA GLU A 44 5.85 -11.43 -7.39
C GLU A 44 6.18 -12.81 -7.97
N ASP A 45 7.43 -13.06 -8.39
CA ASP A 45 7.91 -14.38 -8.83
C ASP A 45 6.99 -15.12 -9.83
N LEU A 46 6.53 -14.42 -10.88
CA LEU A 46 5.58 -14.93 -11.89
C LEU A 46 4.20 -15.31 -11.33
N HIS A 47 3.93 -15.00 -10.06
CA HIS A 47 2.64 -15.12 -9.43
C HIS A 47 1.92 -13.75 -9.44
N TRP A 48 0.70 -13.75 -9.94
CA TRP A 48 -0.19 -12.59 -9.88
C TRP A 48 -1.18 -12.78 -8.74
N SER A 49 -1.24 -11.78 -7.86
CA SER A 49 -2.29 -11.68 -6.84
C SER A 49 -2.91 -10.28 -6.88
N LEU A 50 -4.07 -10.12 -6.26
CA LEU A 50 -4.81 -8.86 -6.25
C LEU A 50 -5.22 -8.53 -4.82
N SER A 51 -4.71 -7.41 -4.33
CA SER A 51 -5.13 -6.84 -3.05
C SER A 51 -6.29 -5.88 -3.26
N CYS A 52 -7.36 -6.05 -2.50
CA CYS A 52 -8.53 -5.16 -2.52
C CYS A 52 -8.63 -4.45 -1.17
N LEU A 53 -8.41 -3.14 -1.18
CA LEU A 53 -8.59 -2.29 -0.02
C LEU A 53 -10.02 -1.78 0.00
N CYS A 54 -10.74 -2.08 1.07
CA CYS A 54 -12.13 -1.69 1.30
C CYS A 54 -12.22 -0.72 2.47
N ASN A 55 -13.36 -0.01 2.58
CA ASN A 55 -13.72 0.80 3.75
C ASN A 55 -12.75 1.96 4.06
N LEU A 56 -12.01 2.44 3.05
CA LEU A 56 -11.05 3.53 3.24
C LEU A 56 -11.73 4.86 3.61
N ASP A 57 -13.00 5.03 3.26
CA ASP A 57 -13.83 6.17 3.64
C ASP A 57 -14.07 6.23 5.16
N GLN A 58 -14.05 5.08 5.84
CA GLN A 58 -14.22 5.01 7.29
C GLN A 58 -12.96 5.43 8.07
N LEU A 59 -11.80 5.48 7.39
CA LEU A 59 -10.55 5.90 7.99
C LEU A 59 -10.51 7.42 8.23
N GLN A 60 -11.16 8.22 7.37
CA GLN A 60 -11.22 9.68 7.53
C GLN A 60 -12.00 10.08 8.78
N THR A 61 -13.04 9.32 9.15
CA THR A 61 -13.87 9.61 10.32
C THR A 61 -13.08 9.50 11.63
N ARG A 62 -12.08 8.61 11.71
CA ARG A 62 -11.34 8.36 12.95
C ARG A 62 -10.14 9.29 13.20
N VAL A 63 -9.60 9.93 12.15
CA VAL A 63 -8.50 10.88 12.31
C VAL A 63 -8.97 12.20 12.92
N GLY A 64 -10.25 12.57 12.75
CA GLY A 64 -10.83 13.77 13.34
C GLY A 64 -11.15 13.68 14.84
N GLU A 65 -11.11 12.50 15.45
CA GLU A 65 -11.46 12.27 16.86
C GLU A 65 -10.25 12.23 17.81
N CYS A 66 -9.02 12.30 17.28
CA CYS A 66 -7.78 12.34 18.07
C CYS A 66 -7.14 13.74 18.14
N GLY A 67 -7.93 14.79 17.93
CA GLY A 67 -7.51 16.19 18.10
C GLY A 67 -7.76 16.72 19.50
#